data_AF-A0A6L4YZD3-F1
#
_entry.id   AF-A0A6L4YZD3-F1
#
_cell.length_a   1.000
_cell.length_b   1.000
_cell.length_c   1.000
_cell.angle_alpha   90.00
_cell.angle_beta   90.00
_cell.angle_gamma   90.00
#
_symmetry.space_group_name_H-M   'P 1'
#
loop_
_entity.id
_entity.type
_entity.pdbx_description
1 polymer ?
#
loop_
_entity_poly.entity_id
_entity_poly.type
_entity_poly.pdbx_seq_one_letter_code
_entity_poly.pdbx_strand_id
1 'polypeptide(L)'
;MKIPLILLIGIIPALLFSCHDEKTDVPIKKAIYTNIDREHYHETDSLFFGLKNLLDSPAYFYVCSGYPKPIPEIEKLEKNIWLIERSPLCNDFSSYCCGEFIKTGTIGDAITLEGLEAGTYRLKFTFSIYNSENQPVNYESRSENFYID
;
A
#
# COMPACT_ATOMS: atom_id res chain seq x y z
N MET A 1 29.27 7.50 -49.39
CA MET A 1 28.89 7.92 -48.03
C MET A 1 28.15 6.77 -47.37
N LYS A 2 28.78 6.08 -46.42
CA LYS A 2 28.19 4.98 -45.65
C LYS A 2 28.04 5.47 -44.22
N ILE A 3 26.81 5.59 -43.74
CA ILE A 3 26.51 5.87 -42.33
C ILE A 3 26.59 4.53 -41.61
N PRO A 4 27.36 4.38 -40.51
CA PRO A 4 27.32 3.15 -39.75
C PRO A 4 26.01 3.11 -38.97
N LEU A 5 25.12 2.25 -39.42
CA LEU A 5 24.08 1.60 -38.63
C LEU A 5 24.79 0.82 -37.50
N ILE A 6 24.20 0.77 -36.31
CA ILE A 6 24.70 0.16 -35.04
C ILE A 6 25.22 1.20 -34.04
N LEU A 7 24.28 1.95 -33.46
CA LEU A 7 24.42 2.47 -32.09
C LEU A 7 23.01 2.71 -31.51
N LEU A 8 22.21 1.64 -31.48
CA LEU A 8 20.82 1.71 -30.99
C LEU A 8 20.35 0.38 -30.39
N ILE A 9 21.24 -0.29 -29.64
CA ILE A 9 20.91 -1.52 -28.89
C ILE A 9 21.19 -1.34 -27.37
N GLY A 10 21.47 -0.11 -26.92
CA GLY A 10 21.91 0.14 -25.55
C GLY A 10 20.90 0.77 -24.58
N ILE A 11 19.65 1.05 -25.00
CA ILE A 11 18.71 1.87 -24.18
C ILE A 11 17.29 1.30 -24.13
N ILE A 12 17.12 -0.02 -24.15
CA ILE A 12 15.80 -0.64 -23.86
C ILE A 12 16.01 -1.88 -23.01
N PRO A 13 16.36 -1.72 -21.72
CA PRO A 13 15.56 -2.40 -20.71
C PRO A 13 15.31 -1.55 -19.45
N ALA A 14 15.28 -0.22 -19.56
CA ALA A 14 14.95 0.66 -18.43
C ALA A 14 13.44 1.02 -18.34
N LEU A 15 12.62 0.61 -19.31
CA LEU A 15 11.23 1.06 -19.45
C LEU A 15 10.17 0.06 -18.95
N LEU A 16 10.54 -1.09 -18.39
CA LEU A 16 9.56 -2.12 -17.98
C LEU A 16 9.30 -2.21 -16.46
N PHE A 17 9.93 -1.37 -15.64
CA PHE A 17 9.79 -1.44 -14.17
C PHE A 17 9.49 -0.09 -13.51
N SER A 18 8.85 0.85 -14.23
CA SER A 18 8.28 2.01 -13.57
C SER A 18 6.88 1.68 -13.07
N CYS A 19 6.73 1.48 -11.76
CA CYS A 19 5.43 1.69 -11.11
C CYS A 19 5.08 3.17 -11.28
N HIS A 20 4.38 3.50 -12.37
CA HIS A 20 3.95 4.86 -12.62
C HIS A 20 2.66 5.12 -11.84
N ASP A 21 2.62 6.26 -11.18
CA ASP A 21 1.66 6.63 -10.15
C ASP A 21 0.43 7.28 -10.79
N GLU A 22 -0.31 6.53 -11.62
CA GLU A 22 -1.58 7.01 -12.17
C GLU A 22 -2.74 6.62 -11.25
N LYS A 23 -3.12 7.58 -10.39
CA LYS A 23 -4.31 7.48 -9.53
C LYS A 23 -5.55 7.40 -10.40
N THR A 24 -6.21 6.26 -10.44
CA THR A 24 -7.49 6.09 -11.12
C THR A 24 -8.58 5.85 -10.08
N ASP A 25 -9.60 6.71 -10.12
CA ASP A 25 -10.64 6.85 -9.10
C ASP A 25 -11.75 5.80 -9.25
N VAL A 26 -11.38 4.53 -9.43
CA VAL A 26 -12.36 3.43 -9.50
C VAL A 26 -12.71 3.01 -8.08
N PRO A 27 -13.98 3.16 -7.64
CA PRO A 27 -14.37 2.81 -6.28
C PRO A 27 -14.53 1.29 -6.18
N ILE A 28 -13.42 0.54 -6.14
CA ILE A 28 -13.46 -0.85 -5.69
C ILE A 28 -13.52 -0.81 -4.16
N LYS A 29 -14.71 -0.50 -3.65
CA LYS A 29 -15.00 -0.37 -2.21
C LYS A 29 -14.62 -1.60 -1.37
N LYS A 30 -14.17 -2.71 -1.96
CA LYS A 30 -13.82 -3.97 -1.28
C LYS A 30 -12.78 -4.79 -2.05
N ALA A 31 -11.76 -4.18 -2.67
CA ALA A 31 -10.69 -4.96 -3.33
C ALA A 31 -9.88 -5.75 -2.30
N ILE A 32 -9.55 -5.05 -1.20
CA ILE A 32 -8.76 -5.58 -0.10
C ILE A 32 -9.49 -5.22 1.18
N TYR A 33 -9.97 -6.24 1.89
CA TYR A 33 -10.68 -6.05 3.15
C TYR A 33 -9.67 -5.92 4.28
N THR A 34 -9.81 -4.86 5.08
CA THR A 34 -9.00 -4.61 6.27
C THR A 34 -9.87 -4.78 7.51
N ASN A 35 -9.49 -5.73 8.38
CA ASN A 35 -10.12 -5.92 9.68
C ASN A 35 -9.14 -5.51 10.78
N ILE A 36 -9.65 -4.88 11.84
CA ILE A 36 -8.94 -4.59 13.08
C ILE A 36 -9.55 -5.42 14.21
N ASP A 37 -8.77 -5.80 15.22
CA ASP A 37 -9.20 -6.74 16.25
C ASP A 37 -10.13 -6.13 17.32
N ARG A 38 -10.02 -4.82 17.57
CA ARG A 38 -10.87 -4.06 18.49
C ARG A 38 -11.05 -2.61 18.03
N GLU A 39 -12.01 -1.91 18.62
CA GLU A 39 -12.30 -0.49 18.30
C GLU A 39 -11.56 0.49 19.22
N HIS A 40 -11.24 0.11 20.47
CA HIS A 40 -10.61 0.98 21.46
C HIS A 40 -9.22 0.46 21.88
N TYR A 41 -8.25 1.37 21.94
CA TYR A 41 -6.86 1.11 22.25
C TYR A 41 -6.29 2.16 23.20
N HIS A 42 -5.21 1.82 23.89
CA HIS A 42 -4.32 2.78 24.53
C HIS A 42 -3.10 3.05 23.65
N GLU A 43 -2.39 4.16 23.90
CA GLU A 43 -1.18 4.53 23.14
C GLU A 43 -0.08 3.46 23.19
N THR A 44 -0.04 2.61 24.22
CA THR A 44 0.96 1.53 24.33
C THR A 44 0.53 0.20 23.69
N ASP A 45 -0.70 0.15 23.17
CA ASP A 45 -1.23 -1.06 22.57
C ASP A 45 -0.61 -1.35 21.21
N SER A 46 -0.67 -2.63 20.85
CA SER A 46 -0.52 -3.06 19.47
C SER A 46 -1.90 -3.21 18.82
N LEU A 47 -2.03 -2.69 17.61
CA LEU A 47 -3.20 -2.90 16.75
C LEU A 47 -2.91 -4.05 15.80
N PHE A 48 -3.74 -5.09 15.87
CA PHE A 48 -3.65 -6.23 14.96
C PHE A 48 -4.61 -6.02 13.79
N PHE A 49 -4.13 -6.28 12.58
CA PHE A 49 -4.94 -6.16 11.39
C PHE A 49 -4.77 -7.31 10.42
N GLY A 50 -5.84 -7.59 9.69
CA GLY A 50 -5.88 -8.55 8.60
C GLY A 50 -6.21 -7.89 7.28
N LEU A 51 -5.44 -8.20 6.24
CA LEU A 51 -5.73 -7.86 4.85
C LEU A 51 -6.18 -9.10 4.11
N LYS A 52 -7.24 -9.00 3.32
CA LYS A 52 -7.70 -10.08 2.43
C LYS A 52 -7.90 -9.57 1.02
N ASN A 53 -7.20 -10.15 0.05
CA ASN A 53 -7.41 -9.86 -1.36
C ASN A 53 -8.71 -10.53 -1.84
N LEU A 54 -9.71 -9.72 -2.18
CA LEU A 54 -11.02 -10.17 -2.68
C LEU A 54 -11.10 -10.17 -4.21
N LEU A 55 -10.02 -9.78 -4.89
CA LEU A 55 -9.91 -9.76 -6.34
C LEU A 55 -9.66 -11.18 -6.86
N ASP A 56 -9.99 -11.37 -8.13
CA ASP A 56 -9.66 -12.56 -8.89
C ASP A 56 -8.25 -12.51 -9.52
N SER A 57 -7.52 -11.41 -9.29
CA SER A 57 -6.15 -11.15 -9.73
C SER A 57 -5.22 -10.82 -8.53
N PRO A 58 -3.89 -10.97 -8.70
CA PRO A 58 -2.93 -10.46 -7.72
C PRO A 58 -3.00 -8.93 -7.60
N ALA A 59 -2.81 -8.43 -6.38
CA ALA A 59 -2.57 -7.01 -6.13
C ALA A 59 -1.10 -6.82 -5.77
N TYR A 60 -0.48 -5.74 -6.21
CA TYR A 60 0.92 -5.43 -5.96
C TYR A 60 1.03 -4.30 -4.95
N PHE A 61 2.08 -4.28 -4.14
CA PHE A 61 2.32 -3.22 -3.16
C PHE A 61 3.80 -2.90 -3.06
N TYR A 62 4.11 -1.66 -2.71
CA TYR A 62 5.49 -1.27 -2.48
C TYR A 62 6.05 -1.97 -1.24
N VAL A 63 7.23 -2.58 -1.38
CA VAL A 63 7.96 -3.21 -0.29
C VAL A 63 9.08 -2.30 0.16
N CYS A 64 9.09 -1.96 1.45
CA CYS A 64 10.21 -1.25 2.07
C CYS A 64 11.25 -2.21 2.60
N SER A 65 12.51 -1.79 2.53
CA SER A 65 13.62 -2.55 3.12
C SER A 65 13.37 -2.79 4.61
N GLY A 66 13.23 -4.06 5.00
CA GLY A 66 12.93 -4.47 6.39
C GLY A 66 11.45 -4.68 6.72
N TYR A 67 10.52 -4.40 5.81
CA TYR A 67 9.08 -4.65 5.99
C TYR A 67 8.47 -5.26 4.71
N PRO A 68 8.48 -6.61 4.57
CA PRO A 68 8.09 -7.32 3.34
C PRO A 68 6.58 -7.47 3.15
N LYS A 69 5.78 -6.56 3.71
CA LYS A 69 4.31 -6.60 3.73
C LYS A 69 3.73 -5.24 3.30
N PRO A 70 2.43 -5.16 2.95
CA PRO A 70 1.79 -3.89 2.65
C PRO A 70 1.89 -2.93 3.84
N ILE A 71 2.33 -1.71 3.55
CA ILE A 71 2.65 -0.72 4.57
C ILE A 71 1.39 0.05 4.95
N PRO A 72 0.96 0.01 6.22
CA PRO A 72 -0.16 0.82 6.67
C PRO A 72 0.27 2.28 6.86
N GLU A 73 -0.48 3.20 6.24
CA GLU A 73 -0.55 4.60 6.67
C GLU A 73 -1.59 4.70 7.79
N ILE A 74 -1.26 5.36 8.89
CA ILE A 74 -2.21 5.67 9.98
C ILE A 74 -2.75 7.08 9.72
N GLU A 75 -4.06 7.18 9.48
CA GLU A 75 -4.75 8.46 9.32
C GLU A 75 -5.49 8.84 10.61
N LYS A 76 -5.36 10.10 11.06
CA LYS A 76 -6.09 10.69 12.19
C LYS A 76 -7.19 11.62 11.67
N LEU A 77 -8.36 11.60 12.31
CA LEU A 77 -9.45 12.52 12.00
C LEU A 77 -9.27 13.83 12.77
N GLU A 78 -8.98 14.92 12.05
CA GLU A 78 -8.88 16.26 12.60
C GLU A 78 -9.79 17.23 11.85
N LYS A 79 -10.67 17.94 12.59
CA LYS A 79 -11.57 18.96 12.01
C LYS A 79 -12.35 18.44 10.78
N ASN A 80 -12.83 17.20 10.84
CA ASN A 80 -13.52 16.48 9.75
C ASN A 80 -12.66 16.16 8.51
N ILE A 81 -11.34 16.21 8.61
CA ILE A 81 -10.39 15.85 7.56
C ILE A 81 -9.50 14.70 8.07
N TRP A 82 -9.21 13.73 7.21
CA TRP A 82 -8.26 12.66 7.52
C TRP A 82 -6.85 13.08 7.13
N LEU A 83 -5.93 13.10 8.09
CA LEU A 83 -4.54 13.46 7.91
C LEU A 83 -3.64 12.25 8.18
N ILE A 84 -2.59 12.06 7.39
CA ILE A 84 -1.60 11.01 7.63
C ILE A 84 -0.78 11.42 8.86
N GLU A 85 -0.97 10.68 9.96
CA GLU A 85 -0.27 10.89 11.22
C GLU A 85 1.06 10.13 11.25
N ARG A 86 1.05 8.90 10.71
CA ARG A 86 2.22 8.03 10.67
C ARG A 86 2.23 7.22 9.39
N SER A 87 3.39 7.14 8.76
CA SER A 87 3.71 6.16 7.73
C SER A 87 5.07 5.55 8.09
N PRO A 88 5.23 4.22 8.06
CA PRO A 88 6.53 3.59 8.28
C PRO A 88 7.61 4.22 7.39
N LEU A 89 8.74 4.60 8.00
CA LEU A 89 9.85 5.19 7.28
C LEU A 89 10.45 4.16 6.31
N CYS A 90 10.23 4.40 5.02
CA CYS A 90 10.85 3.62 3.95
C CYS A 90 12.23 4.21 3.65
N ASN A 91 13.28 3.68 4.27
CA ASN A 91 14.63 4.20 4.08
C ASN A 91 15.21 3.89 2.69
N ASP A 92 14.77 2.79 2.08
CA ASP A 92 15.12 2.40 0.70
C ASP A 92 13.99 1.51 0.13
N PHE A 93 13.64 1.76 -1.15
CA PHE A 93 12.81 0.83 -1.92
C PHE A 93 13.69 -0.28 -2.51
N SER A 94 13.29 -1.54 -2.36
CA SER A 94 14.07 -2.65 -2.92
C SER A 94 14.07 -2.60 -4.47
N SER A 95 15.14 -3.07 -5.13
CA SER A 95 15.24 -3.15 -6.60
C SER A 95 14.20 -4.08 -7.26
N TYR A 96 13.46 -4.84 -6.45
CA TYR A 96 12.24 -5.56 -6.79
C TYR A 96 11.07 -4.83 -6.09
N CYS A 97 10.69 -3.66 -6.62
CA CYS A 97 9.88 -2.66 -5.91
C CYS A 97 8.47 -3.11 -5.50
N CYS A 98 8.02 -4.31 -5.89
CA CYS A 98 6.66 -4.79 -5.69
C CYS A 98 6.63 -6.14 -4.98
N GLY A 99 5.99 -6.17 -3.81
CA GLY A 99 5.45 -7.40 -3.24
C GLY A 99 4.16 -7.78 -3.96
N GLU A 100 3.90 -9.08 -4.03
CA GLU A 100 2.67 -9.62 -4.63
C GLU A 100 1.74 -10.12 -3.53
N PHE A 101 0.54 -9.58 -3.49
CA PHE A 101 -0.56 -10.07 -2.67
C PHE A 101 -1.45 -10.99 -3.51
N ILE A 102 -1.12 -12.28 -3.42
CA ILE A 102 -1.76 -13.33 -4.22
C ILE A 102 -3.29 -13.34 -4.09
N LYS A 103 -3.94 -13.82 -5.14
CA LYS A 103 -5.39 -14.02 -5.22
C LYS A 103 -5.91 -14.77 -3.99
N THR A 104 -6.98 -14.28 -3.36
CA THR A 104 -7.60 -14.86 -2.15
C THR A 104 -6.65 -15.03 -0.95
N GLY A 105 -5.47 -14.42 -0.99
CA GLY A 105 -4.51 -14.44 0.11
C GLY A 105 -5.03 -13.68 1.32
N THR A 106 -4.49 -14.04 2.49
CA THR A 106 -4.70 -13.30 3.73
C THR A 106 -3.34 -12.94 4.32
N ILE A 107 -3.17 -11.69 4.75
CA ILE A 107 -1.98 -11.21 5.45
C ILE A 107 -2.44 -10.71 6.82
N GLY A 108 -1.77 -11.16 7.87
CA GLY A 108 -1.93 -10.63 9.23
C GLY A 108 -0.69 -9.88 9.65
N ASP A 109 -0.88 -8.76 10.34
CA ASP A 109 0.22 -8.03 10.97
C ASP A 109 -0.20 -7.23 12.20
N ALA A 110 0.77 -6.64 12.87
CA ALA A 110 0.57 -5.74 13.99
C ALA A 110 1.42 -4.47 13.86
N ILE A 111 0.88 -3.36 14.34
CA ILE A 111 1.63 -2.10 14.51
C ILE A 111 1.53 -1.61 15.96
N THR A 112 2.62 -1.03 16.46
CA THR A 112 2.59 -0.32 17.75
C THR A 112 1.98 1.07 17.58
N LEU A 113 1.12 1.45 18.52
CA LEU A 113 0.48 2.75 18.57
C LEU A 113 1.28 3.78 19.39
N GLU A 114 2.45 3.39 19.91
CA GLU A 114 3.27 4.23 20.81
C GLU A 114 3.55 5.60 20.19
N GLY A 115 3.26 6.68 20.92
CA GLY A 115 3.46 8.06 20.48
C GLY A 115 2.35 8.62 19.58
N LEU A 116 1.22 7.91 19.43
CA LEU A 116 -0.01 8.50 18.88
C LEU A 116 -0.83 9.10 20.03
N GLU A 117 -1.37 10.29 19.81
CA GLU A 117 -2.25 10.96 20.77
C GLU A 117 -3.65 10.32 20.81
N ALA A 118 -4.44 10.67 21.83
CA ALA A 118 -5.84 10.30 21.88
C ALA A 118 -6.62 10.85 20.67
N GLY A 119 -7.51 10.05 20.08
CA GLY A 119 -8.24 10.45 18.88
C GLY A 119 -8.92 9.32 18.12
N THR A 120 -9.51 9.67 16.98
CA THR A 120 -10.11 8.72 16.03
C THR A 120 -9.18 8.52 14.84
N TYR A 121 -8.91 7.25 14.53
CA TYR A 121 -7.93 6.82 13.55
C TYR A 121 -8.52 5.80 12.59
N ARG A 122 -7.82 5.57 11.47
CA ARG A 122 -8.03 4.42 10.58
C ARG A 122 -6.72 4.08 9.86
N LEU A 123 -6.61 2.84 9.41
CA LEU A 123 -5.51 2.42 8.54
C LEU A 123 -5.87 2.70 7.09
N LYS A 124 -4.88 3.10 6.30
CA LYS A 124 -4.93 3.20 4.85
C LYS A 124 -3.80 2.35 4.25
N PHE A 125 -4.11 1.65 3.17
CA PHE A 125 -3.17 0.86 2.40
C PHE A 125 -3.30 1.21 0.91
N THR A 126 -2.17 1.23 0.21
CA THR A 126 -2.11 1.51 -1.23
C THR A 126 -1.59 0.29 -1.98
N PHE A 127 -2.28 -0.08 -3.05
CA PHE A 127 -1.97 -1.23 -3.90
C PHE A 127 -2.07 -0.85 -5.38
N SER A 128 -1.42 -1.61 -6.25
CA SER A 128 -1.55 -1.50 -7.70
C SER A 128 -2.13 -2.80 -8.28
N ILE A 129 -3.09 -2.72 -9.17
CA ILE A 129 -3.63 -3.87 -9.93
C ILE A 129 -3.46 -3.58 -11.41
N TYR A 130 -3.00 -4.56 -12.18
CA TYR A 130 -2.89 -4.41 -13.63
C TYR A 130 -4.26 -4.59 -14.30
N ASN A 131 -4.66 -3.64 -15.13
CA ASN A 131 -5.88 -3.73 -15.93
C ASN A 131 -5.70 -4.69 -17.14
N SER A 132 -6.75 -4.86 -17.95
CA SER A 132 -6.70 -5.71 -19.15
C SER A 132 -5.70 -5.25 -20.22
N GLU A 133 -5.25 -3.99 -20.15
CA GLU A 133 -4.24 -3.40 -21.03
C GLU A 133 -2.83 -3.48 -20.43
N ASN A 134 -2.67 -4.20 -19.32
CA ASN A 134 -1.41 -4.37 -18.60
C ASN A 134 -0.82 -3.04 -18.09
N GLN A 135 -1.67 -2.10 -17.70
CA GLN A 135 -1.30 -0.85 -17.03
C GLN A 135 -1.62 -0.95 -15.53
N PRO A 136 -0.72 -0.47 -14.64
CA PRO A 136 -0.99 -0.45 -13.21
C PRO A 136 -2.04 0.61 -12.87
N VAL A 137 -3.04 0.23 -12.08
CA VAL A 137 -4.03 1.12 -11.50
C VAL A 137 -3.90 1.08 -9.99
N ASN A 138 -3.74 2.25 -9.36
CA ASN A 138 -3.61 2.35 -7.91
C ASN A 138 -4.97 2.36 -7.20
N TYR A 139 -5.03 1.63 -6.09
CA TYR A 139 -6.19 1.48 -5.23
C TYR A 139 -5.84 1.76 -3.78
N GLU A 140 -6.75 2.43 -3.09
CA GLU A 140 -6.67 2.65 -1.66
C GLU A 140 -7.68 1.75 -0.94
N SER A 141 -7.21 1.01 0.06
CA SER A 141 -8.08 0.33 1.03
C SER A 141 -7.97 1.00 2.39
N ARG A 142 -9.07 1.07 3.12
CA ARG A 142 -9.14 1.67 4.45
C ARG A 142 -9.83 0.72 5.42
N SER A 143 -9.35 0.69 6.67
CA SER A 143 -10.01 -0.02 7.75
C SER A 143 -11.28 0.71 8.20
N GLU A 144 -12.04 0.03 9.05
CA GLU A 144 -12.97 0.70 9.97
C GLU A 144 -12.19 1.61 10.94
N ASN A 145 -12.91 2.54 11.57
CA ASN A 145 -12.29 3.47 12.51
C ASN A 145 -11.90 2.76 13.81
N PHE A 146 -10.85 3.25 14.45
CA PHE A 146 -10.50 2.91 15.82
C PHE A 146 -10.20 4.15 16.65
N TYR A 147 -10.17 3.97 17.95
CA TYR A 147 -10.05 5.04 18.94
C TYR A 147 -8.85 4.76 19.83
N ILE A 148 -8.07 5.81 20.10
CA ILE A 148 -7.04 5.81 21.14
C ILE A 148 -7.57 6.69 22.29
N ASP A 149 -7.66 6.11 23.47
CA ASP A 149 -8.12 6.74 24.72
C ASP A 149 -6.94 7.24 25.58
#